data_AF-A0A194REW4-F1
#
_entry.id   AF-A0A194REW4-F1
#
_cell.length_a   1.000
_cell.length_b   1.000
_cell.length_c   1.000
_cell.angle_alpha   90.00
_cell.angle_beta   90.00
_cell.angle_gamma   90.00
#
_symmetry.space_group_name_H-M   'P 1'
#
loop_
_entity.id
_entity.type
_entity.pdbx_description
1 polymer ?
#
loop_
_entity_poly.entity_id
_entity_poly.type
_entity_poly.pdbx_seq_one_letter_code
_entity_poly.pdbx_strand_id
1 'polypeptide(L)' 'MFQKRIETLNVTIPYNKLYGRYIQGVLAYDLTKTGASANVTAGGIGFTFVNLRMKSDKGEDLKYDIYVYA' A
#
# COMPACT_ATOMS: atom_id res chain seq x y z
N MET A 1 -8.77 9.10 -24.31
CA MET A 1 -9.74 8.52 -23.35
C MET A 1 -9.07 8.48 -21.99
N PHE A 2 -9.61 9.16 -20.97
CA PHE A 2 -8.99 9.20 -19.63
C PHE A 2 -9.38 7.94 -18.84
N GLN A 3 -8.37 7.14 -18.46
CA GLN A 3 -8.55 5.88 -17.74
C GLN A 3 -7.99 5.99 -16.32
N LYS A 4 -8.60 5.28 -15.36
CA LYS A 4 -8.04 5.13 -14.01
C LYS A 4 -6.88 4.13 -14.04
N ARG A 5 -5.79 4.43 -13.34
CA ARG A 5 -4.70 3.48 -13.12
C ARG A 5 -4.98 2.68 -11.86
N ILE A 6 -4.63 1.40 -11.88
CA ILE A 6 -4.79 0.49 -10.74
C ILE A 6 -3.50 -0.29 -10.58
N GLU A 7 -2.92 -0.23 -9.40
CA GLU A 7 -1.71 -0.97 -9.07
C GLU A 7 -1.91 -1.78 -7.80
N THR A 8 -1.24 -2.93 -7.74
CA THR A 8 -1.25 -3.82 -6.59
C THR A 8 0.17 -4.03 -6.09
N LEU A 9 0.39 -3.75 -4.81
CA LEU A 9 1.64 -4.03 -4.13
C LEU A 9 1.41 -5.14 -3.12
N ASN A 10 2.27 -6.16 -3.15
CA ASN A 10 2.26 -7.24 -2.18
C ASN A 10 3.59 -7.22 -1.41
N VAL A 11 3.53 -7.03 -0.10
CA VAL A 11 4.70 -7.00 0.78
C VAL A 11 4.60 -8.15 1.77
N THR A 12 5.68 -8.91 1.89
CA THR A 12 5.81 -9.96 2.92
C THR A 12 7.07 -9.69 3.72
N ILE A 13 6.93 -9.69 5.04
CA ILE A 13 8.02 -9.41 5.96
C ILE A 13 8.55 -10.76 6.47
N PRO A 14 9.81 -11.09 6.15
CA PRO A 14 10.42 -12.30 6.67
C PRO A 14 10.60 -12.17 8.18
N TYR A 15 10.49 -13.28 8.90
CA TYR A 15 10.81 -13.31 10.32
C TYR A 15 12.26 -12.85 10.53
N ASN A 16 12.43 -11.79 11.30
CA ASN A 16 13.73 -11.29 11.70
C ASN A 16 13.66 -10.99 13.20
N LYS A 17 14.71 -11.32 13.95
CA LYS A 17 14.78 -11.11 15.40
C LYS A 17 14.81 -9.61 15.79
N LEU A 18 15.10 -8.73 14.82
CA LEU A 18 15.19 -7.27 15.00
C LEU A 18 13.90 -6.50 14.67
N TYR A 19 13.06 -7.05 13.79
CA TYR A 19 11.77 -6.45 13.42
C TYR A 19 10.67 -7.24 14.14
N GLY A 20 9.57 -6.60 14.51
CA GLY A 20 8.48 -7.32 15.15
C GLY A 20 7.97 -8.46 14.25
N ARG A 21 7.30 -9.43 14.87
CA ARG A 21 6.83 -10.63 14.16
C ARG A 21 5.68 -10.33 13.18
N TYR A 22 5.09 -9.14 13.25
CA TYR A 22 3.88 -8.76 12.54
C TYR A 22 3.94 -7.29 12.13
N ILE A 23 3.28 -6.95 11.03
CA ILE A 23 3.07 -5.56 10.61
C ILE A 23 2.31 -4.82 11.72
N GLN A 24 2.84 -3.70 12.15
CA GLN A 24 2.30 -2.82 13.18
C GLN A 24 1.53 -1.64 12.57
N GLY A 25 1.88 -1.23 11.35
CA GLY A 25 1.23 -0.12 10.68
C GLY A 25 1.56 -0.08 9.18
N VAL A 26 0.67 0.53 8.43
CA VAL A 26 0.85 0.79 7.00
C VAL A 26 0.44 2.23 6.73
N LEU A 27 1.36 3.01 6.15
CA LEU A 27 1.08 4.35 5.66
C LEU A 27 1.18 4.33 4.13
N ALA A 28 0.11 4.76 3.47
CA ALA A 28 0.08 4.97 2.03
C ALA A 28 -0.18 6.47 1.79
N TYR A 29 0.81 7.16 1.24
CA TYR A 29 0.76 8.60 1.01
C TYR A 29 0.70 8.89 -0.49
N ASP A 30 -0.38 9.53 -0.94
CA ASP A 30 -0.52 9.95 -2.33
C ASP A 30 0.31 11.20 -2.60
N LEU A 31 1.33 11.06 -3.45
CA LEU A 31 2.21 12.16 -3.86
C LEU A 31 1.56 13.08 -4.89
N THR A 32 0.51 12.62 -5.57
CA THR A 32 -0.21 13.41 -6.58
C THR A 32 -1.19 14.40 -5.96
N LYS A 33 -1.51 14.24 -4.66
CA LYS A 33 -2.51 15.06 -3.94
C LYS A 33 -3.87 15.09 -4.66
N THR A 34 -4.28 13.95 -5.21
CA THR A 34 -5.56 13.79 -5.91
C THR A 34 -6.55 13.02 -5.02
N GLY A 35 -7.72 12.67 -5.56
CA GLY A 35 -8.67 11.75 -4.91
C GLY A 35 -8.27 10.27 -5.07
N ALA A 36 -7.01 9.99 -5.37
CA ALA A 36 -6.50 8.63 -5.42
C ALA A 36 -6.74 7.91 -4.07
N SER A 37 -6.96 6.60 -4.13
CA SER A 37 -7.28 5.79 -2.95
C SER A 37 -6.37 4.57 -2.86
N ALA A 38 -5.95 4.21 -1.64
CA ALA A 38 -5.28 2.96 -1.33
C ALA A 38 -6.14 2.10 -0.39
N ASN A 39 -6.25 0.80 -0.67
CA ASN A 39 -7.02 -0.13 0.14
C ASN A 39 -6.20 -1.39 0.43
N VAL A 40 -6.25 -1.89 1.65
CA VAL A 40 -5.74 -3.23 1.99
C VAL A 40 -6.73 -4.26 1.46
N THR A 41 -6.27 -5.18 0.62
CA THR A 41 -7.10 -6.26 0.05
C THR A 41 -6.91 -7.59 0.77
N ALA A 42 -5.75 -7.80 1.43
CA ALA A 42 -5.46 -8.95 2.26
C ALA A 42 -4.31 -8.66 3.24
N GLY A 43 -4.26 -9.40 4.35
CA GLY A 43 -3.23 -9.23 5.39
C GLY A 43 -3.37 -7.89 6.12
N GLY A 44 -2.26 -7.20 6.37
CA GLY A 44 -2.22 -5.91 7.04
C GLY A 44 -1.71 -6.01 8.47
N ILE A 45 -2.19 -5.13 9.35
CA ILE A 45 -1.75 -5.07 10.76
C ILE A 45 -2.04 -6.40 11.45
N GLY A 46 -1.06 -6.93 12.18
CA GLY A 46 -1.14 -8.24 12.84
C GLY A 46 -0.79 -9.43 11.94
N PHE A 47 -0.53 -9.21 10.65
CA PHE A 47 -0.08 -10.23 9.71
C PHE A 47 1.39 -10.01 9.32
N THR A 48 2.02 -11.04 8.76
CA THR A 48 3.39 -10.96 8.20
C THR A 48 3.39 -10.45 6.75
N PHE A 49 2.23 -10.20 6.16
CA PHE A 49 2.10 -9.73 4.79
C PHE A 49 0.96 -8.72 4.68
N VAL A 50 1.04 -7.88 3.65
CA VAL A 50 -0.02 -6.95 3.28
C VAL A 50 -0.11 -6.86 1.76
N ASN A 51 -1.33 -6.93 1.25
CA ASN A 51 -1.65 -6.63 -0.13
C ASN A 51 -2.38 -5.30 -0.19
N LEU A 52 -1.84 -4.36 -0.94
CA LEU A 52 -2.38 -3.03 -1.16
C LEU A 52 -2.84 -2.91 -2.60
N ARG A 53 -4.00 -2.29 -2.78
CA ARG A 53 -4.51 -1.89 -4.09
C ARG A 53 -4.73 -0.39 -4.11
N MET A 54 -4.00 0.28 -4.99
CA MET A 54 -4.07 1.72 -5.21
C MET A 54 -4.81 2.02 -6.51
N LYS A 55 -5.54 3.14 -6.53
CA LYS A 55 -6.30 3.59 -7.69
C LYS A 55 -6.11 5.08 -7.87
N SER A 56 -5.84 5.53 -9.09
CA SER A 56 -5.83 6.96 -9.43
C SER A 56 -7.22 7.46 -9.79
N ASP A 57 -7.35 8.78 -9.83
CA ASP A 57 -8.46 9.43 -10.51
C ASP A 57 -8.33 9.33 -12.03
N LYS A 58 -9.45 9.56 -12.73
CA LYS A 58 -9.48 9.38 -14.19
C LYS A 58 -8.56 10.41 -14.85
N GLY A 59 -7.56 9.93 -15.58
CA GLY A 59 -6.61 10.81 -16.27
C GLY A 59 -5.46 11.29 -15.40
N GLU A 60 -5.45 10.96 -14.11
CA GLU A 60 -4.37 11.29 -13.19
C GLU A 60 -3.34 10.17 -13.11
N ASP A 61 -2.11 10.56 -12.79
CA ASP A 61 -1.00 9.63 -12.52
C ASP A 61 -1.23 8.87 -11.20
N LEU A 62 -0.48 7.81 -10.97
CA LEU A 62 -0.53 7.03 -9.74
C LEU A 62 0.85 7.02 -9.08
N LYS A 63 1.03 7.80 -8.03
CA LYS A 63 2.30 7.88 -7.27
C LYS A 63 2.03 7.83 -5.78
N TYR A 64 2.52 6.77 -5.15
CA TYR A 64 2.37 6.53 -3.72
C TYR A 64 3.72 6.26 -3.07
N ASP A 65 3.93 6.87 -1.91
CA ASP A 65 4.92 6.42 -0.95
C ASP A 65 4.25 5.47 0.05
N ILE A 66 4.84 4.28 0.19
CA ILE A 66 4.29 3.23 1.05
C ILE A 66 5.32 2.89 2.12
N TYR A 67 4.92 3.07 3.37
CA TYR A 67 5.70 2.68 4.54
C TYR A 67 5.00 1.54 5.26
N VAL A 68 5.70 0.44 5.43
CA VAL A 68 5.24 -0.71 6.22
C VAL A 68 6.10 -0.80 7.46
N TYR A 69 5.48 -0.67 8.63
CA TYR A 69 6.13 -0.75 9.93
C TYR A 69 5.91 -2.14 10.51
N ALA A 70 6.97 -2.83 10.95
CA ALA A 70 6.89 -4.19 11.49
C ALA A 70 7.89 -4.42 12.62
#